data_AF-A0A0N1LHT7-F1
#
_entry.id   AF-A0A0N1LHT7-F1
#
_cell.length_a   1.000
_cell.length_b   1.000
_cell.length_c   1.000
_cell.angle_alpha   90.00
_cell.angle_beta   90.00
_cell.angle_gamma   90.00
#
_symmetry.space_group_name_H-M   'P 1'
#
loop_
_entity.id
_entity.type
_entity.pdbx_description
1 polymer ?
#
loop_
_entity_poly.entity_id
_entity_poly.type
_entity_poly.pdbx_seq_one_letter_code
_entity_poly.pdbx_strand_id
1 'polypeptide(L)' 'MARRKSYVVDPAGRRRLTRSEKIGIGSVVTLVGVAALGVIAGVLLDRLMDFDDALDAGGEWDEGGGVSTRWQ' A
#
# COMPACT_ATOMS: atom_id res chain seq x y z
N MET A 1 -34.22 -18.48 -37.75
CA MET A 1 -33.17 -18.12 -36.77
C MET A 1 -33.66 -16.95 -35.92
N ALA A 2 -34.07 -17.19 -34.67
CA ALA A 2 -34.54 -16.13 -33.80
C ALA A 2 -33.36 -15.32 -33.23
N ARG A 3 -33.29 -14.03 -33.58
CA ARG A 3 -32.30 -13.08 -33.06
C ARG A 3 -32.50 -12.96 -31.55
N ARG A 4 -31.58 -13.50 -30.74
CA ARG A 4 -31.63 -13.37 -29.28
C ARG A 4 -31.64 -11.88 -28.93
N LYS A 5 -32.79 -11.38 -28.50
CA LYS A 5 -32.97 -9.99 -28.07
C LYS A 5 -32.22 -9.83 -26.76
N SER A 6 -31.11 -9.10 -26.81
CA SER A 6 -30.25 -8.80 -25.66
C SER A 6 -30.95 -7.84 -24.71
N TYR A 7 -31.91 -8.35 -23.93
CA TYR A 7 -32.47 -7.62 -22.79
C TYR A 7 -31.45 -7.63 -21.65
N VAL A 8 -30.49 -6.71 -21.73
CA VAL A 8 -29.55 -6.39 -20.65
C VAL A 8 -29.97 -5.07 -20.00
N VAL A 9 -31.27 -4.78 -19.95
CA VAL A 9 -31.79 -3.54 -19.34
C VAL A 9 -32.70 -3.95 -18.20
N ASP A 10 -32.29 -3.57 -16.98
CA ASP A 10 -33.11 -3.64 -15.78
C ASP A 10 -34.38 -2.77 -15.96
N PRO A 11 -35.55 -3.07 -15.36
CA PRO A 11 -36.72 -2.20 -15.41
C PRO A 11 -36.44 -0.74 -15.01
N ALA A 12 -35.33 -0.47 -14.30
CA ALA A 12 -34.82 0.88 -14.02
C ALA A 12 -33.97 1.53 -15.15
N GLY A 13 -33.90 0.94 -16.34
CA GLY A 13 -33.13 1.45 -17.49
C GLY A 13 -31.61 1.26 -17.38
N ARG A 14 -31.11 0.66 -16.29
CA ARG A 14 -29.67 0.44 -16.10
C ARG A 14 -29.22 -0.81 -16.84
N ARG A 15 -28.20 -0.66 -17.68
CA ARG A 15 -27.56 -1.78 -18.36
C ARG A 15 -26.87 -2.66 -17.32
N ARG A 16 -27.26 -3.94 -17.23
CA ARG A 16 -26.58 -4.90 -16.36
C ARG A 16 -25.16 -5.15 -16.89
N LEU A 17 -24.16 -4.98 -16.02
CA LEU A 17 -22.76 -5.28 -16.35
C LEU A 17 -22.63 -6.74 -16.80
N THR A 18 -21.93 -6.95 -17.91
CA THR A 18 -21.63 -8.31 -18.40
C THR A 18 -20.67 -9.02 -17.44
N ARG A 19 -20.57 -10.35 -17.50
CA ARG A 19 -19.70 -11.12 -16.59
C ARG A 19 -18.23 -10.68 -16.70
N SER A 20 -17.75 -10.42 -17.91
CA SER A 20 -16.39 -9.91 -18.16
C SER A 20 -16.17 -8.52 -17.55
N GLU A 21 -17.16 -7.64 -17.65
CA GLU A 21 -17.10 -6.29 -17.08
C GLU A 21 -17.02 -6.31 -15.56
N LYS A 22 -17.78 -7.20 -14.90
CA LYS A 22 -17.69 -7.40 -13.45
C LYS A 22 -16.31 -7.89 -13.01
N ILE A 23 -15.75 -8.85 -13.75
CA ILE A 23 -14.41 -9.38 -13.47
C ILE A 23 -13.37 -8.28 -13.69
N GLY A 24 -13.48 -7.50 -14.77
CA GLY A 24 -12.57 -6.40 -15.07
C GLY A 24 -12.59 -5.29 -14.02
N ILE A 25 -13.78 -4.91 -13.53
CA ILE A 25 -13.87 -3.95 -12.42
C ILE A 25 -13.26 -4.55 -11.15
N GLY A 26 -13.58 -5.79 -10.83
CA GLY A 26 -13.04 -6.48 -9.66
C GLY A 26 -11.50 -6.54 -9.69
N SER A 27 -10.89 -6.88 -10.82
CA SER A 27 -9.44 -6.92 -10.95
C SER A 27 -8.80 -5.54 -10.79
N VAL A 28 -9.39 -4.50 -11.39
CA VAL A 28 -8.90 -3.12 -11.24
C VAL A 28 -8.97 -2.67 -9.77
N VAL A 29 -10.09 -2.93 -9.09
CA VAL A 29 -10.25 -2.58 -7.67
C VAL A 29 -9.19 -3.29 -6.81
N THR A 30 -8.94 -4.57 -7.06
CA THR A 30 -7.90 -5.33 -6.34
C THR A 30 -6.52 -4.73 -6.58
N LEU A 31 -6.17 -4.39 -7.82
CA LEU A 31 -4.87 -3.78 -8.14
C LEU A 31 -4.70 -2.43 -7.45
N VAL A 32 -5.73 -1.59 -7.44
CA VAL A 32 -5.72 -0.31 -6.73
C VAL A 32 -5.55 -0.53 -5.22
N GLY A 33 -6.23 -1.53 -4.64
CA GLY A 33 -6.09 -1.87 -3.23
C GLY A 33 -4.67 -2.31 -2.86
N VAL A 34 -4.07 -3.19 -3.66
CA VAL A 34 -2.68 -3.63 -3.44
C VAL A 34 -1.69 -2.47 -3.59
N ALA A 35 -1.89 -1.60 -4.58
CA ALA A 35 -1.05 -0.41 -4.75
C ALA A 35 -1.13 0.53 -3.54
N ALA A 36 -2.34 0.79 -3.03
CA ALA A 36 -2.54 1.61 -1.84
C ALA A 36 -1.86 1.02 -0.60
N LEU A 37 -1.93 -0.31 -0.41
CA LEU A 37 -1.21 -0.99 0.67
C LEU A 37 0.31 -0.83 0.55
N GLY A 38 0.86 -0.93 -0.66
CA GLY A 38 2.28 -0.68 -0.91
C GLY A 38 2.72 0.74 -0.54
N VAL A 39 1.89 1.75 -0.85
CA VAL A 39 2.14 3.15 -0.45
C VAL A 39 2.14 3.30 1.07
N ILE A 40 1.13 2.73 1.76
CA ILE A 40 1.04 2.78 3.23
C ILE A 40 2.26 2.11 3.86
N ALA A 41 2.65 0.94 3.36
CA ALA A 41 3.84 0.25 3.85
C ALA A 41 5.11 1.07 3.64
N GLY A 42 5.27 1.71 2.47
CA GLY A 42 6.39 2.61 2.20
C GLY A 42 6.45 3.78 3.17
N VAL A 43 5.32 4.43 3.44
CA VAL A 43 5.24 5.53 4.42
C VAL A 43 5.54 5.05 5.84
N LEU A 44 5.07 3.87 6.23
CA LEU A 44 5.38 3.31 7.55
C LEU A 44 6.88 3.01 7.69
N LEU A 45 7.50 2.45 6.67
CA LEU A 45 8.93 2.18 6.65
C LEU A 45 9.74 3.47 6.70
N ASP A 46 9.37 4.47 5.90
CA ASP A 46 9.97 5.82 5.91
C ASP A 46 9.96 6.41 7.31
N ARG A 47 8.81 6.36 7.99
CA ARG A 47 8.71 6.81 9.38
C ARG A 47 9.54 6.02 10.37
N LEU A 48 9.62 4.70 10.20
CA LEU A 48 10.45 3.87 11.07
C LEU A 48 11.94 4.16 10.86
N MET A 49 12.37 4.41 9.63
CA MET A 49 13.75 4.82 9.32
C MET A 49 14.04 6.21 9.88
N ASP A 50 13.13 7.18 9.74
CA ASP A 50 13.26 8.49 10.39
C ASP A 50 13.37 8.38 11.93
N PHE A 51 12.64 7.45 12.55
CA PHE A 51 12.76 7.18 13.99
C PHE A 51 14.11 6.54 14.36
N ASP A 52 14.62 5.63 13.52
CA ASP A 52 15.94 5.02 13.70
C ASP A 52 17.03 6.09 13.62
N ASP A 53 17.00 6.96 12.61
CA ASP A 53 17.93 8.10 12.48
C ASP A 53 17.84 9.06 13.69
N ALA A 54 16.64 9.30 14.23
CA ALA A 54 16.48 10.11 15.44
C ALA A 54 16.98 9.42 16.72
N LEU A 55 16.95 8.08 16.77
CA LEU A 55 17.49 7.29 17.88
C LEU A 55 19.02 7.12 17.77
N ASP A 56 19.56 7.01 16.56
CA ASP A 56 21.00 6.99 16.26
C ASP A 56 21.64 8.37 16.40
N ALA A 57 20.86 9.45 16.19
CA ALA A 57 21.27 10.83 16.53
C ALA A 57 21.40 11.07 18.05
N GLY A 58 20.96 10.14 18.90
CA GLY A 58 21.26 10.11 20.34
C GLY A 58 22.66 9.58 20.67
N GLY A 59 23.44 9.22 19.65
CA GLY A 59 24.76 8.60 19.75
C GLY A 59 25.89 9.42 19.12
N GLU A 60 25.91 10.75 19.28
CA GLU A 60 27.19 11.44 19.50
C GLU A 60 27.71 10.93 20.85
N TRP A 61 28.27 9.71 20.84
CA TRP A 61 29.05 9.22 21.94
C TRP A 61 30.32 10.04 21.94
N ASP A 62 30.29 11.16 22.68
CA ASP A 62 31.42 11.99 23.08
C ASP A 62 32.76 11.50 22.54
N GLU A 63 33.14 11.98 21.36
CA GLU A 63 34.48 11.78 20.79
C GLU A 63 35.58 12.44 21.66
N GLY A 64 35.22 13.03 22.83
CA GLY A 64 36.12 13.53 23.87
C GLY A 64 36.16 12.69 25.16
N GLY A 65 35.41 11.59 25.27
CA GLY A 65 35.21 10.85 26.52
C GLY A 65 36.00 9.57 26.61
N GLY A 66 37.33 9.66 26.69
CA GLY A 66 38.24 8.52 26.75
C GLY A 66 37.78 7.44 27.72
N VAL A 67 37.47 6.26 27.18
CA VAL A 67 37.35 5.03 27.96
C VAL A 67 38.71 4.75 28.58
N SER A 68 38.95 5.29 29.79
CA SER A 68 40.09 4.89 30.59
C SER A 68 39.86 3.43 30.96
N THR A 69 40.61 2.52 30.35
CA THR A 69 40.70 1.14 30.81
C THR A 69 41.35 1.15 32.20
N ARG A 70 40.51 1.16 33.24
CA ARG A 70 40.95 0.96 34.63
C ARG A 70 41.22 -0.53 34.84
N TRP A 71 42.34 -1.01 34.33
CA TRP A 71 42.98 -2.21 34.84
C TRP A 71 44.44 -1.86 35.11
N GLN A 72 44.72 -1.74 36.40
CA GLN A 72 46.05 -1.69 36.98
C GLN A 72 46.31 -3.06 37.62
#